data_AF-A0A0G2ADG8-F1
#
_entry.id   AF-A0A0G2ADG8-F1
#
_cell.length_a   1.000
_cell.length_b   1.000
_cell.length_c   1.000
_cell.angle_alpha   90.00
_cell.angle_beta   90.00
_cell.angle_gamma   90.00
#
_symmetry.space_group_name_H-M   'P 1'
#
loop_
_entity.id
_entity.type
_entity.pdbx_description
1 polymer ?
#
loop_
_entity_poly.entity_id
_entity_poly.type
_entity_poly.pdbx_seq_one_letter_code
_entity_poly.pdbx_strand_id
1 'polypeptide(L)'
;MPRGVVLIFIVLIMGSAGLASTAMLARGGLSGLLNANVGAEAIQARTRLFGCLDEALIQLKSDNAYAPATLSTGQATCQLSVTTPGADTRRLTITLTEQSITRRLVADVTLTSFAVTQVIEQ
;
A
#
# COMPACT_ATOMS: atom_id res chain seq x y z
N MET A 1 0.68 -46.82 47.49
CA MET A 1 0.37 -45.39 47.20
C MET A 1 1.23 -44.70 46.12
N PRO A 2 2.24 -45.29 45.42
CA PRO A 2 3.02 -44.53 44.41
C PRO A 2 2.42 -44.50 42.99
N ARG A 3 1.52 -45.44 42.63
CA ARG A 3 1.06 -45.60 41.24
C ARG A 3 0.17 -44.47 40.71
N GLY A 4 -0.65 -43.84 41.56
CA GLY A 4 -1.55 -42.75 41.15
C GLY A 4 -0.81 -41.43 40.87
N VAL A 5 0.24 -41.14 41.64
CA VAL A 5 1.06 -39.93 41.47
C VAL A 5 1.82 -39.95 40.14
N VAL A 6 2.37 -41.11 39.77
CA VAL A 6 3.09 -41.29 38.49
C VAL A 6 2.17 -41.03 37.29
N LEU A 7 0.91 -41.49 37.33
CA LEU A 7 -0.06 -41.23 36.26
C LEU A 7 -0.39 -39.74 36.11
N ILE A 8 -0.53 -39.02 37.22
CA ILE A 8 -0.79 -37.57 37.19
C ILE A 8 0.38 -36.82 36.53
N PHE A 9 1.63 -37.18 36.86
CA PHE A 9 2.80 -36.55 36.23
C PHE A 9 2.87 -36.82 34.73
N ILE A 10 2.55 -38.03 34.28
CA ILE A 10 2.53 -38.35 32.84
C ILE A 10 1.49 -37.51 32.10
N VAL A 11 0.27 -37.40 32.64
CA VAL A 11 -0.80 -36.58 32.04
C VAL A 11 -0.43 -35.10 32.03
N LEU A 12 0.22 -34.60 33.10
CA LEU A 12 0.68 -33.22 33.18
C LEU A 12 1.74 -32.93 32.11
N ILE A 13 2.72 -33.82 31.93
CA ILE A 13 3.79 -33.68 30.94
C ILE A 13 3.20 -33.73 29.52
N MET A 14 2.33 -34.70 29.23
CA MET A 14 1.69 -34.78 27.91
C MET A 14 0.76 -33.60 27.64
N GLY A 15 0.00 -33.16 28.65
CA GLY A 15 -0.90 -32.00 28.55
C GLY A 15 -0.15 -30.70 28.29
N SER A 16 0.94 -30.45 29.02
CA SER A 16 1.80 -29.28 28.82
C SER A 16 2.49 -29.30 27.46
N ALA A 17 2.96 -30.47 26.99
CA ALA A 17 3.52 -30.62 25.65
C ALA A 17 2.48 -30.35 24.55
N GLY A 18 1.24 -30.81 24.72
CA GLY A 18 0.13 -30.53 23.79
C GLY A 18 -0.27 -29.06 23.76
N LEU A 19 -0.31 -28.40 24.92
CA LEU A 19 -0.57 -26.96 24.99
C LEU A 19 0.57 -26.15 24.36
N ALA A 20 1.82 -26.56 24.56
CA ALA A 20 2.97 -25.89 23.94
C ALA A 20 2.95 -25.99 22.41
N SER A 21 2.65 -27.17 21.86
CA SER A 21 2.61 -27.37 20.41
C SER A 21 1.46 -26.61 19.75
N THR A 22 0.26 -26.64 20.35
CA THR A 22 -0.89 -25.87 19.85
C THR A 22 -0.63 -24.35 19.92
N ALA A 23 0.01 -23.87 20.99
CA ALA A 23 0.40 -22.46 21.10
C ALA A 23 1.42 -22.05 20.02
N MET A 24 2.38 -22.92 19.67
CA MET A 24 3.32 -22.67 18.58
C MET A 24 2.61 -22.58 17.22
N LEU A 25 1.68 -23.50 16.95
CA LEU A 25 0.89 -23.49 15.71
C LEU A 25 0.01 -22.23 15.62
N ALA A 26 -0.65 -21.84 16.72
CA ALA A 26 -1.46 -20.63 16.78
C ALA A 26 -0.63 -19.37 16.49
N ARG A 27 0.58 -19.28 17.05
CA ARG A 27 1.51 -18.18 16.76
C ARG A 27 1.97 -18.17 15.31
N GLY A 28 2.26 -19.33 14.73
CA GLY A 28 2.61 -19.46 13.31
C GLY A 28 1.46 -19.07 12.38
N GLY A 29 0.23 -19.45 12.71
CA GLY A 29 -0.96 -19.04 11.98
C GLY A 29 -1.17 -17.52 12.05
N LEU A 30 -1.02 -16.94 13.23
CA LEU A 30 -1.15 -15.50 13.43
C LEU A 30 -0.10 -14.71 12.64
N SER A 31 1.16 -15.13 12.66
CA SER A 31 2.21 -14.45 11.89
C SER A 31 1.97 -14.56 10.38
N GLY A 32 1.48 -15.71 9.90
CA GLY A 32 1.06 -15.88 8.51
C GLY A 32 -0.05 -14.91 8.10
N LEU A 33 -1.09 -14.76 8.95
CA LEU A 33 -2.19 -13.82 8.72
C LEU A 33 -1.71 -12.36 8.70
N LEU A 34 -0.85 -11.97 9.64
CA LEU A 34 -0.29 -10.63 9.68
C LEU A 34 0.51 -10.31 8.41
N ASN A 35 1.34 -11.25 7.95
CA ASN A 35 2.10 -11.09 6.71
C ASN A 35 1.18 -10.98 5.48
N ALA A 36 0.12 -11.78 5.42
CA ALA A 36 -0.87 -11.70 4.34
C ALA A 36 -1.59 -10.34 4.33
N ASN A 37 -1.96 -9.81 5.50
CA ASN A 37 -2.58 -8.49 5.63
C ASN A 37 -1.64 -7.37 5.15
N VAL A 38 -0.38 -7.37 5.58
CA VAL A 38 0.61 -6.38 5.12
C VAL A 38 0.79 -6.47 3.60
N GLY A 39 0.78 -7.67 3.03
CA GLY A 39 0.80 -7.87 1.58
C GLY A 39 -0.41 -7.27 0.87
N ALA A 40 -1.61 -7.48 1.41
CA ALA A 40 -2.85 -6.92 0.87
C ALA A 40 -2.87 -5.39 0.94
N GLU A 41 -2.48 -4.81 2.09
CA GLU A 41 -2.36 -3.36 2.28
C GLU A 41 -1.35 -2.75 1.30
N ALA A 42 -0.22 -3.42 1.08
CA ALA A 42 0.79 -2.96 0.12
C ALA A 42 0.27 -2.95 -1.32
N ILE A 43 -0.60 -3.89 -1.71
CA ILE A 43 -1.27 -3.90 -3.01
C ILE A 43 -2.30 -2.78 -3.10
N GLN A 44 -3.12 -2.58 -2.07
CA GLN A 44 -4.10 -1.49 -2.03
C GLN A 44 -3.45 -0.11 -2.13
N ALA A 45 -2.37 0.11 -1.37
CA ALA A 45 -1.58 1.34 -1.44
C ALA A 45 -1.00 1.57 -2.85
N ARG A 46 -0.60 0.49 -3.55
CA ARG A 46 -0.19 0.60 -4.96
C ARG A 46 -1.36 1.05 -5.83
N THR A 47 -2.52 0.41 -5.75
CA THR A 47 -3.70 0.80 -6.54
C THR A 47 -4.08 2.26 -6.32
N ARG A 48 -4.08 2.73 -5.07
CA ARG A 48 -4.36 4.13 -4.72
C ARG A 48 -3.33 5.10 -5.28
N LEU A 49 -2.04 4.75 -5.23
CA LEU A 49 -0.96 5.54 -5.81
C LEU A 49 -1.11 5.68 -7.34
N PHE A 50 -1.54 4.62 -8.03
CA PHE A 50 -1.86 4.69 -9.46
C PHE A 50 -3.09 5.54 -9.74
N GLY A 51 -4.12 5.51 -8.89
CA GLY A 51 -5.23 6.46 -9.00
C GLY A 51 -4.78 7.92 -8.89
N CYS A 52 -3.82 8.22 -8.00
CA CYS A 52 -3.22 9.56 -7.95
C CYS A 52 -2.43 9.90 -9.21
N LEU A 53 -1.79 8.93 -9.86
CA LEU A 53 -1.14 9.17 -11.15
C LEU A 53 -2.18 9.52 -12.22
N ASP A 54 -3.27 8.77 -12.31
CA ASP A 54 -4.31 9.01 -13.31
C ASP A 54 -4.92 10.40 -13.14
N GLU A 55 -5.25 10.80 -11.91
CA GLU A 55 -5.75 12.14 -11.63
C GLU A 55 -4.71 13.22 -11.97
N ALA A 56 -3.43 13.01 -11.62
CA ALA A 56 -2.37 13.95 -11.99
C ALA A 56 -2.24 14.10 -13.51
N LEU A 57 -2.40 13.02 -14.28
CA LEU A 57 -2.37 13.04 -15.74
C LEU A 57 -3.59 13.75 -16.34
N ILE A 58 -4.78 13.52 -15.77
CA ILE A 58 -6.01 14.22 -16.19
C ILE A 58 -5.86 15.73 -15.99
N GLN A 59 -5.37 16.13 -14.82
CA GLN A 59 -5.17 17.55 -14.50
C GLN A 59 -4.06 18.16 -15.34
N LEU A 60 -2.93 17.46 -15.54
CA LEU A 60 -1.84 17.94 -16.40
C LEU A 60 -2.26 18.08 -17.87
N LYS A 61 -3.21 17.25 -18.32
CA LYS A 61 -3.80 17.35 -19.66
C LYS A 61 -4.70 18.59 -19.80
N SER A 62 -5.41 18.99 -18.74
CA SER A 62 -6.24 20.20 -18.73
C SER A 62 -5.41 21.46 -18.53
N ASP A 63 -4.42 21.42 -17.66
CA ASP A 63 -3.53 22.52 -17.32
C ASP A 63 -2.08 22.03 -17.30
N ASN A 64 -1.32 22.44 -18.32
CA ASN A 64 0.10 22.09 -18.43
C ASN A 64 0.94 22.69 -17.27
N ALA A 65 0.46 23.75 -16.62
CA ALA A 65 1.11 24.34 -15.44
C ALA A 65 0.72 23.66 -14.12
N TYR A 66 -0.10 22.59 -14.16
CA TYR A 66 -0.56 21.89 -12.97
C TYR A 66 0.60 21.32 -12.14
N ALA A 67 0.77 21.84 -10.93
CA ALA A 67 1.83 21.42 -10.00
C ALA A 67 1.45 21.64 -8.52
N PRO A 68 0.32 21.11 -8.02
CA PRO A 68 0.01 21.22 -6.60
C PRO A 68 0.95 20.32 -5.78
N ALA A 69 1.15 20.69 -4.52
CA ALA A 69 1.91 19.88 -3.57
C ALA A 69 1.18 18.58 -3.18
N THR A 70 -0.15 18.59 -3.23
CA THR A 70 -0.99 17.47 -2.80
C THR A 70 -2.13 17.22 -3.76
N LEU A 71 -2.47 15.95 -3.94
CA LEU A 71 -3.52 15.46 -4.83
C LEU A 71 -4.44 14.51 -4.04
N SER A 72 -5.75 14.72 -4.12
CA SER A 72 -6.74 13.85 -3.46
C SER A 72 -7.68 13.23 -4.49
N THR A 73 -7.84 11.91 -4.42
CA THR A 73 -8.74 11.13 -5.29
C THR A 73 -10.00 10.68 -4.54
N GLY A 74 -10.27 11.27 -3.38
CA GLY A 74 -11.32 10.85 -2.45
C GLY A 74 -11.00 9.56 -1.68
N GLN A 75 -10.25 8.64 -2.30
CA GLN A 75 -9.81 7.38 -1.68
C GLN A 75 -8.41 7.47 -1.04
N ALA A 76 -7.58 8.41 -1.51
CA ALA A 76 -6.24 8.63 -0.99
C ALA A 76 -5.82 10.09 -1.19
N THR A 77 -4.84 10.52 -0.39
CA THR A 77 -4.15 11.80 -0.56
C THR A 77 -2.68 11.53 -0.80
N CYS A 78 -2.19 11.92 -1.97
CA CYS A 78 -0.81 11.76 -2.39
C CYS A 78 -0.08 13.11 -2.39
N GLN A 79 1.21 13.08 -2.08
CA GLN A 79 2.12 14.19 -2.32
C GLN A 79 2.56 14.16 -3.78
N LEU A 80 2.43 15.28 -4.49
CA LEU A 80 2.83 15.42 -5.88
C LEU A 80 3.96 16.45 -5.96
N SER A 81 5.01 16.10 -6.69
CA SER A 81 6.07 17.02 -7.08
C SER A 81 6.23 16.95 -8.59
N VAL A 82 6.11 18.09 -9.25
CA VAL A 82 6.27 18.21 -10.70
C VAL A 82 7.55 18.98 -10.99
N THR A 83 8.40 18.42 -11.82
CA THR A 83 9.62 19.08 -12.31
C THR A 83 9.65 19.03 -13.83
N THR A 84 10.37 19.97 -14.45
CA THR A 84 10.42 20.10 -15.91
C THR A 84 11.86 19.86 -16.39
N PRO A 85 12.27 18.59 -16.60
CA PRO A 85 13.64 18.27 -17.02
C PRO A 85 13.97 18.68 -18.46
N GLY A 86 12.97 18.99 -19.29
CA GLY A 86 13.14 19.45 -20.67
C GLY A 86 11.91 20.24 -21.16
N ALA A 87 12.01 20.90 -22.32
CA ALA A 87 10.99 21.84 -22.81
C ALA A 87 9.58 21.25 -22.87
N ASP A 88 9.44 20.00 -23.32
CA ASP A 88 8.15 19.31 -23.45
C ASP A 88 8.00 18.13 -22.49
N THR A 89 8.88 17.98 -21.50
CA THR A 89 8.87 16.83 -20.59
C THR A 89 8.60 17.28 -19.16
N ARG A 90 7.62 16.65 -18.51
CA ARG A 90 7.33 16.81 -17.08
C ARG A 90 7.64 15.50 -16.36
N ARG A 91 8.36 15.61 -15.25
CA ARG A 91 8.59 14.53 -14.31
C ARG A 91 7.67 14.69 -13.12
N LEU A 92 6.73 13.77 -12.98
CA LEU A 92 5.82 13.64 -11.86
C LEU A 92 6.44 12.68 -10.84
N THR A 93 6.61 13.14 -9.61
CA THR A 93 6.97 12.30 -8.47
C THR A 93 5.80 12.28 -7.51
N ILE A 94 5.17 11.11 -7.36
CA ILE A 94 3.99 10.91 -6.54
C ILE A 94 4.39 10.03 -5.36
N THR A 95 4.12 10.50 -4.15
CA THR A 95 4.38 9.75 -2.93
C THR A 95 3.08 9.57 -2.17
N LEU A 96 2.78 8.32 -1.83
CA LEU A 96 1.67 7.96 -0.95
C LEU A 96 2.26 7.35 0.32
N THR A 97 1.84 7.87 1.47
CA THR A 97 2.16 7.30 2.77
C THR A 97 0.84 6.98 3.46
N GLU A 98 0.56 5.69 3.60
CA GLU A 98 -0.60 5.19 4.33
C GLU A 98 -0.13 4.25 5.42
N GLN A 99 -0.53 4.53 6.66
CA GLN A 99 -0.10 3.80 7.85
C GLN A 99 1.44 3.71 7.94
N SER A 100 2.02 2.53 7.69
CA SER A 100 3.45 2.23 7.72
C SER A 100 4.04 1.98 6.33
N ILE A 101 3.25 2.14 5.27
CA ILE A 101 3.66 1.86 3.89
C ILE A 101 3.83 3.20 3.16
N THR A 102 5.08 3.52 2.85
CA THR A 102 5.44 4.62 1.95
C THR A 102 5.76 4.05 0.58
N ARG A 103 5.03 4.48 -0.45
CA ARG A 103 5.33 4.16 -1.85
C ARG A 103 5.57 5.44 -2.64
N ARG A 104 6.54 5.37 -3.54
CA ARG A 104 6.88 6.45 -4.45
C ARG A 104 6.83 5.95 -5.89
N LEU A 105 6.20 6.73 -6.75
CA LEU A 105 6.14 6.52 -8.19
C LEU A 105 6.73 7.74 -8.88
N VAL A 106 7.55 7.51 -9.91
CA VAL A 106 8.11 8.57 -10.75
C VAL A 106 7.68 8.27 -12.18
N ALA A 107 7.07 9.25 -12.84
CA ALA A 107 6.64 9.16 -14.23
C ALA A 107 7.18 10.35 -15.01
N ASP A 108 7.80 10.09 -16.16
CA ASP A 108 8.17 11.12 -17.13
C ASP A 108 7.11 11.16 -18.23
N VAL A 109 6.52 12.33 -18.44
CA VAL A 109 5.40 12.58 -19.35
C VAL A 109 5.83 13.61 -20.38
N THR A 110 5.62 13.31 -21.65
CA THR A 110 5.86 14.25 -22.76
C THR A 110 4.56 14.92 -23.17
N LEU A 111 4.58 16.25 -23.29
CA LEU A 111 3.44 17.13 -23.50
C LEU A 111 3.19 17.48 -24.98
N THR A 112 3.92 16.87 -25.92
CA THR A 112 3.87 17.22 -27.34
C THR A 112 2.43 17.17 -27.90
N SER A 113 2.12 18.18 -28.72
CA SER A 113 0.81 18.84 -28.83
C SER A 113 -0.43 17.93 -28.86
N PHE A 114 -1.19 17.97 -27.77
CA PHE A 114 -2.62 17.69 -27.80
C PHE A 114 -3.36 19.04 -27.74
N ALA A 115 -4.02 19.42 -28.84
CA ALA A 115 -4.87 20.61 -28.86
C ALA A 115 -6.28 20.23 -28.37
N VAL A 116 -6.61 20.58 -27.13
CA VAL A 116 -8.00 20.60 -26.67
C VAL A 116 -8.68 21.79 -27.34
N THR A 117 -9.48 21.53 -28.37
CA THR A 117 -10.22 22.59 -29.07
C THR A 117 -11.57 22.91 -28.42
N GLN A 118 -12.17 22.00 -27.65
CA GLN A 118 -13.33 22.27 -26.78
C GLN A 118 -13.51 21.20 -25.71
N VAL A 119 -14.01 21.59 -24.53
CA VAL A 119 -14.60 20.72 -23.52
C VAL A 119 -15.93 21.33 -23.14
N ILE A 120 -17.03 20.61 -23.40
CA ILE A 120 -18.39 21.03 -23.03
C ILE A 120 -18.92 19.98 -22.07
N GLU A 121 -19.22 20.41 -20.85
CA GLU A 121 -19.98 19.63 -19.86
C GLU A 121 -21.46 20.02 -20.00
N GLN A 122 -22.32 19.05 -20.29
CA GLN A 122 -23.79 19.21 -20.31
C GLN A 122 -24.42 18.32 -19.25
#